data_AF-A0A835LX74-F1
#
_entry.id   AF-A0A835LX74-F1
#
_cell.length_a   1.000
_cell.length_b   1.000
_cell.length_c   1.000
_cell.angle_alpha   90.00
_cell.angle_beta   90.00
_cell.angle_gamma   90.00
#
_symmetry.space_group_name_H-M   'P 1'
#
loop_
_entity.id
_entity.type
_entity.pdbx_description
1 polymer ?
#
loop_
_entity_poly.entity_id
_entity_poly.type
_entity_poly.pdbx_seq_one_letter_code
_entity_poly.pdbx_strand_id
1 'polypeptide(L)'
;MYHQLASWMVYGILQDQYGEFFIRRQEDMGVENAPFSLEMIAKSVQKSPEDASLTDWHLGFHIYLDMLPDYIHMRVAESVLFSGKAIRVLRNPSPAFKCQDVVSHHQFSRETHKIQGFTGRFALQKEPSVDKKMIGEELLPQPEADKIDAMLQELTESSEFRKRSFEYVVDSIRAIAASHLWQLVVVRADLNGHLKALKDYFLLAKGDFFQCFLEESRHLMRLPPRQSTAESDLMVPFQLAAIKTISDEDKYFSRVSLRMPSFGITMASTQMSLPKVRVSTDENSGFLSQGNPASEMSLDGWDGIALEYNVDWPLQLFFTQDVLSK
;
A
#
# COMPACT_ATOMS: atom_id res chain seq x y z
N MET A 1 4.97 -12.60 30.73
CA MET A 1 4.07 -12.94 29.60
C MET A 1 2.82 -12.04 29.50
N TYR A 2 1.80 -12.13 30.38
CA TYR A 2 0.55 -11.36 30.19
C TYR A 2 0.75 -9.84 30.15
N HIS A 3 1.68 -9.30 30.95
CA HIS A 3 2.03 -7.87 30.88
C HIS A 3 2.62 -7.47 29.51
N GLN A 4 3.51 -8.30 28.95
CA GLN A 4 4.07 -8.07 27.61
C GLN A 4 2.98 -8.18 26.53
N LEU A 5 2.05 -9.14 26.68
CA LEU A 5 0.89 -9.27 25.80
C LEU A 5 -0.02 -8.05 25.87
N ALA A 6 -0.31 -7.50 27.05
CA ALA A 6 -1.10 -6.28 27.20
C ALA A 6 -0.39 -5.07 26.58
N SER A 7 0.90 -4.86 26.86
CA SER A 7 1.70 -3.80 26.23
C SER A 7 1.64 -3.86 24.70
N TRP A 8 1.76 -5.07 24.14
CA TRP A 8 1.76 -5.30 22.70
C TRP A 8 0.36 -5.22 22.07
N MET A 9 -0.63 -5.92 22.64
CA MET A 9 -1.97 -6.09 22.07
C MET A 9 -2.98 -5.03 22.53
N VAL A 10 -2.67 -4.16 23.48
CA VAL A 10 -3.53 -3.00 23.84
C VAL A 10 -2.92 -1.72 23.27
N TYR A 11 -1.60 -1.56 23.37
CA TYR A 11 -0.92 -0.30 23.06
C TYR A 11 -0.01 -0.37 21.82
N GLY A 12 0.27 -1.55 21.26
CA GLY A 12 1.19 -1.69 20.13
C GLY A 12 2.65 -1.40 20.50
N ILE A 13 3.00 -1.52 21.78
CA ILE A 13 4.33 -1.22 22.32
C ILE A 13 4.99 -2.53 22.72
N LEU A 14 6.17 -2.80 22.16
CA LEU A 14 7.00 -3.93 22.54
C LEU A 14 7.89 -3.52 23.72
N GLN A 15 7.62 -4.04 24.91
CA GLN A 15 8.44 -3.85 26.11
C GLN A 15 9.12 -5.17 26.48
N ASP A 16 10.33 -5.40 25.99
CA ASP A 16 11.07 -6.64 26.23
C ASP A 16 12.57 -6.41 26.43
N GLN A 17 12.94 -5.85 27.59
CA GLN A 17 14.33 -5.52 27.93
C GLN A 17 15.23 -6.76 28.07
N TYR A 18 14.64 -7.92 28.38
CA TYR A 18 15.36 -9.16 28.67
C TYR A 18 15.30 -10.17 27.51
N GLY A 19 14.61 -9.84 26.41
CA GLY A 19 14.47 -10.72 25.26
C GLY A 19 13.64 -11.98 25.54
N GLU A 20 12.72 -11.91 26.51
CA GLU A 20 11.91 -13.03 27.01
C GLU A 20 10.64 -13.26 26.22
N PHE A 21 10.21 -12.27 25.43
CA PHE A 21 8.98 -12.35 24.67
C PHE A 21 9.22 -13.01 23.32
N PHE A 22 8.28 -13.85 22.89
CA PHE A 22 8.36 -14.54 21.61
C PHE A 22 8.11 -13.64 20.39
N ILE A 23 7.88 -12.33 20.59
CA ILE A 23 7.84 -11.33 19.53
C ILE A 23 9.05 -10.43 19.69
N ARG A 24 9.86 -10.29 18.64
CA ARG A 24 11.05 -9.44 18.63
C ARG A 24 11.04 -8.45 17.48
N ARG A 25 11.77 -7.35 17.68
CA ARG A 25 12.03 -6.37 16.63
C ARG A 25 13.24 -6.81 15.80
N GLN A 26 13.21 -6.65 14.47
CA GLN A 26 14.27 -7.15 13.59
C GLN A 26 15.61 -6.39 13.72
N GLU A 27 15.62 -5.21 14.34
CA GLU A 27 16.85 -4.42 14.56
C GLU A 27 17.88 -5.10 15.50
N ASP A 28 17.52 -6.16 16.22
CA ASP A 28 18.44 -6.91 17.08
C ASP A 28 19.37 -7.88 16.32
N MET A 29 19.18 -8.06 15.01
CA MET A 29 20.05 -8.88 14.17
C MET A 29 21.04 -7.98 13.43
N GLY A 30 22.28 -7.96 13.91
CA GLY A 30 23.42 -7.38 13.19
C GLY A 30 23.44 -7.84 11.72
N VAL A 31 23.86 -6.91 10.86
CA VAL A 31 23.70 -6.80 9.38
C VAL A 31 24.16 -8.01 8.53
N GLU A 32 24.50 -9.16 9.10
CA GLU A 32 25.20 -10.22 8.35
C GLU A 32 24.32 -11.30 7.71
N ASN A 33 23.01 -11.41 8.01
CA ASN A 33 22.17 -12.50 7.48
C ASN A 33 20.74 -12.06 7.08
N ALA A 34 20.60 -10.97 6.33
CA ALA A 34 19.34 -10.61 5.70
C ALA A 34 19.12 -11.48 4.43
N PRO A 35 17.96 -12.15 4.25
CA PRO A 35 17.65 -12.80 2.98
C PRO A 35 17.62 -11.76 1.84
N PHE A 36 18.05 -12.13 0.63
CA PHE A 36 18.18 -11.22 -0.52
C PHE A 36 16.92 -10.38 -0.84
N SER A 37 15.72 -10.87 -0.48
CA SER A 37 14.46 -10.11 -0.61
C SER A 37 14.38 -8.89 0.33
N LEU A 38 15.03 -8.96 1.49
CA LEU A 38 15.05 -7.93 2.53
C LEU A 38 15.93 -6.74 2.13
N GLU A 39 17.03 -7.00 1.40
CA GLU A 39 17.90 -5.95 0.89
C GLU A 39 17.23 -5.08 -0.17
N MET A 40 16.39 -5.64 -1.04
CA MET A 40 15.69 -4.85 -2.07
C MET A 40 14.67 -3.89 -1.45
N ILE A 41 13.93 -4.33 -0.42
CA ILE A 41 12.96 -3.50 0.29
C ILE A 41 13.68 -2.46 1.19
N ALA A 42 14.77 -2.84 1.86
CA ALA A 42 15.52 -1.91 2.70
C ALA A 42 16.27 -0.83 1.90
N LYS A 43 16.77 -1.16 0.70
CA LYS A 43 17.48 -0.21 -0.18
C LYS A 43 16.55 0.79 -0.88
N SER A 44 15.25 0.49 -1.01
CA SER A 44 14.29 1.44 -1.59
C SER A 44 13.67 2.42 -0.59
N VAL A 45 13.95 2.29 0.71
CA VAL A 45 13.21 2.98 1.81
C VAL A 45 14.15 3.80 2.72
N GLN A 46 15.25 4.33 2.18
CA GLN A 46 16.05 5.33 2.91
C GLN A 46 15.65 6.75 2.50
N LYS A 47 14.71 7.36 3.25
CA LYS A 47 14.73 8.77 3.73
C LYS A 47 13.33 9.28 4.15
N SER A 48 12.74 8.80 5.25
CA SER A 48 11.79 9.59 6.06
C SER A 48 11.43 8.89 7.39
N PRO A 49 10.93 9.60 8.41
CA PRO A 49 10.35 8.98 9.60
C PRO A 49 8.97 8.33 9.35
N GLU A 50 8.27 8.68 8.27
CA GLU A 50 6.97 8.08 7.92
C GLU A 50 7.15 6.62 7.45
N ASP A 51 8.27 6.36 6.78
CA ASP A 51 8.69 5.04 6.31
C ASP A 51 9.03 4.06 7.44
N ALA A 52 9.36 4.55 8.64
CA ALA A 52 9.67 3.71 9.80
C ALA A 52 8.46 2.88 10.25
N SER A 53 7.25 3.44 10.16
CA SER A 53 6.00 2.73 10.51
C SER A 53 5.65 1.63 9.51
N LEU A 54 5.93 1.85 8.23
CA LEU A 54 5.67 0.91 7.14
C LEU A 54 6.70 -0.22 7.12
N THR A 55 7.97 0.10 7.35
CA THR A 55 9.02 -0.90 7.54
C THR A 55 8.74 -1.72 8.80
N ASP A 56 8.29 -1.09 9.89
CA ASP A 56 7.87 -1.78 11.11
C ASP A 56 6.73 -2.80 10.84
N TRP A 57 5.74 -2.44 10.03
CA TRP A 57 4.62 -3.33 9.66
C TRP A 57 5.09 -4.56 8.88
N HIS A 58 5.82 -4.36 7.79
CA HIS A 58 6.22 -5.44 6.89
C HIS A 58 7.31 -6.33 7.48
N LEU A 59 8.32 -5.73 8.11
CA LEU A 59 9.57 -6.40 8.48
C LEU A 59 9.97 -6.18 9.94
N GLY A 60 9.44 -5.15 10.59
CA GLY A 60 9.89 -4.77 11.94
C GLY A 60 9.73 -5.84 13.00
N PHE A 61 8.72 -6.70 12.92
CA PHE A 61 8.44 -7.68 13.97
C PHE A 61 8.27 -9.11 13.43
N HIS A 62 8.85 -10.08 14.15
CA HIS A 62 8.81 -11.50 13.84
C HIS A 62 8.64 -12.35 15.11
N ILE A 63 8.24 -13.62 14.94
CA ILE A 63 8.15 -14.59 16.03
C ILE A 63 9.52 -15.20 16.25
N TYR A 64 10.02 -15.15 17.48
CA TYR A 64 11.26 -15.80 17.89
C TYR A 64 10.95 -17.17 18.49
N LEU A 65 11.22 -18.22 17.71
CA LEU A 65 10.80 -19.59 18.00
C LEU A 65 11.36 -20.13 19.33
N ASP A 66 12.58 -19.76 19.69
CA ASP A 66 13.23 -20.27 20.90
C ASP A 66 12.55 -19.79 22.19
N MET A 67 11.84 -18.66 22.14
CA MET A 67 11.07 -18.12 23.29
C MET A 67 9.57 -18.40 23.18
N LEU A 68 9.12 -19.09 22.13
CA LEU A 68 7.72 -19.48 21.96
C LEU A 68 7.40 -20.69 22.86
N PRO A 69 6.49 -20.57 23.84
CA PRO A 69 6.16 -21.72 24.69
C PRO A 69 5.43 -22.82 23.91
N ASP A 70 5.80 -24.08 24.14
CA ASP A 70 5.27 -25.26 23.41
C ASP A 70 3.74 -25.42 23.46
N TYR A 71 3.10 -24.90 24.50
CA TYR A 71 1.64 -24.96 24.65
C TYR A 71 0.89 -23.96 23.75
N ILE A 72 1.60 -22.98 23.17
CA ILE A 72 1.07 -21.97 22.25
C ILE A 72 1.35 -22.40 20.81
N HIS A 73 0.28 -22.66 20.06
CA HIS A 73 0.43 -22.99 18.66
C HIS A 73 0.91 -21.79 17.83
N MET A 74 1.67 -22.09 16.77
CA MET A 74 2.15 -21.08 15.82
C MET A 74 1.05 -20.13 15.35
N ARG A 75 -0.14 -20.65 15.02
CA ARG A 75 -1.29 -19.82 14.58
C ARG A 75 -1.72 -18.78 15.60
N VAL A 76 -1.60 -19.10 16.89
CA VAL A 76 -1.95 -18.19 17.98
C VAL A 76 -0.86 -17.14 18.12
N ALA A 77 0.41 -17.53 18.03
CA ALA A 77 1.54 -16.59 18.03
C ALA A 77 1.48 -15.62 16.83
N GLU A 78 1.14 -16.10 15.63
CA GLU A 78 0.87 -15.28 14.45
C GLU A 78 -0.29 -14.31 14.67
N SER A 79 -1.33 -14.75 15.38
CA SER A 79 -2.47 -13.90 15.75
C SER A 79 -2.07 -12.80 16.73
N VAL A 80 -1.21 -13.10 17.71
CA VAL A 80 -0.63 -12.11 18.62
C VAL A 80 0.26 -11.12 17.85
N LEU A 81 1.13 -11.62 16.96
CA LEU A 81 1.99 -10.78 16.12
C LEU A 81 1.16 -9.82 15.27
N PHE A 82 0.18 -10.34 14.53
CA PHE A 82 -0.70 -9.52 13.70
C PHE A 82 -1.46 -8.49 14.53
N SER A 83 -2.06 -8.89 15.66
CA SER A 83 -2.89 -8.00 16.49
C SER A 83 -2.11 -6.79 16.97
N GLY A 84 -0.92 -6.99 17.53
CA GLY A 84 -0.14 -5.86 18.00
C GLY A 84 0.49 -5.04 16.87
N LYS A 85 0.85 -5.64 15.72
CA LYS A 85 1.22 -4.86 14.52
C LYS A 85 0.07 -3.95 14.09
N ALA A 86 -1.15 -4.47 14.03
CA ALA A 86 -2.34 -3.72 13.59
C ALA A 86 -2.67 -2.61 14.58
N ILE A 87 -2.63 -2.89 15.87
CA ILE A 87 -2.89 -1.91 16.93
C ILE A 87 -1.82 -0.82 16.96
N ARG A 88 -0.54 -1.17 16.73
CA ARG A 88 0.54 -0.20 16.59
C ARG A 88 0.30 0.76 15.44
N VAL A 89 -0.12 0.26 14.28
CA VAL A 89 -0.47 1.08 13.10
C VAL A 89 -1.68 1.97 13.39
N LEU A 90 -2.73 1.42 14.02
CA LEU A 90 -3.93 2.18 14.36
C LEU A 90 -3.67 3.29 15.39
N ARG A 91 -2.75 3.07 16.34
CA ARG A 91 -2.38 4.07 17.35
C ARG A 91 -1.36 5.09 16.86
N ASN A 92 -0.59 4.78 15.83
CA ASN A 92 0.45 5.67 15.29
C ASN A 92 0.23 5.88 13.77
N PRO A 93 -0.85 6.56 13.36
CA PRO A 93 -1.07 6.89 11.96
C PRO A 93 0.01 7.84 11.42
N SER A 94 0.30 7.75 10.12
CA SER A 94 1.18 8.72 9.46
C SER A 94 0.58 10.13 9.59
N PRO A 95 1.37 11.16 9.93
CA PRO A 95 0.88 12.54 10.07
C PRO A 95 0.34 13.12 8.75
N ALA A 96 0.71 12.55 7.61
CA ALA A 96 0.17 12.92 6.30
C ALA A 96 -1.30 12.48 6.11
N PHE A 97 -1.80 11.53 6.92
CA PHE A 97 -3.16 11.05 6.83
C PHE A 97 -4.15 12.07 7.38
N LYS A 98 -4.88 12.73 6.47
CA LYS A 98 -6.03 13.56 6.80
C LYS A 98 -7.28 12.78 6.43
N CYS A 99 -8.09 12.43 7.43
CA CYS A 99 -9.41 11.85 7.16
C CYS A 99 -10.21 12.83 6.30
N GLN A 100 -10.53 12.43 5.07
CA GLN A 100 -11.49 13.17 4.27
C GLN A 100 -12.88 12.74 4.73
N ASP A 101 -13.53 13.59 5.52
CA ASP A 101 -14.94 13.41 5.85
C ASP A 101 -15.74 13.35 4.54
N VAL A 102 -16.29 12.17 4.23
CA VAL A 102 -17.35 12.05 3.23
C VAL A 102 -18.64 12.60 3.86
N VAL A 103 -18.73 13.92 3.99
CA VAL A 103 -20.04 14.59 4.15
C VAL A 103 -20.67 14.67 2.76
N SER A 104 -21.18 13.55 2.27
CA SER A 104 -22.15 13.56 1.19
C SER A 104 -23.56 13.63 1.79
N HIS A 105 -23.97 14.83 2.20
CA HIS A 105 -25.39 15.16 2.36
C HIS A 105 -25.66 16.59 1.87
N HIS A 106 -26.18 16.66 0.65
CA HIS A 106 -26.90 17.75 0.00
C HIS A 106 -26.72 19.20 0.52
N GLN A 107 -26.00 20.01 -0.25
CA GLN A 107 -26.33 21.42 -0.42
C GLN A 107 -26.46 21.75 -1.92
N PHE A 108 -27.61 21.39 -2.48
CA PHE A 108 -28.21 22.21 -3.53
C PHE A 108 -28.97 23.33 -2.83
N SER A 109 -28.42 24.54 -2.83
CA SER A 109 -29.24 25.75 -2.70
C SER A 109 -28.59 26.87 -3.51
N ARG A 110 -29.10 26.99 -4.74
CA ARG A 110 -28.93 28.13 -5.64
C ARG A 110 -29.63 29.35 -5.01
N GLU A 111 -28.99 30.50 -5.08
CA GLU A 111 -29.44 31.80 -4.57
C GLU A 111 -30.86 32.20 -5.02
N THR A 112 -31.61 32.92 -4.18
CA THR A 112 -32.26 34.21 -4.52
C THR A 112 -32.90 34.91 -3.30
N HIS A 113 -33.08 36.22 -3.44
CA HIS A 113 -33.25 37.25 -2.41
C HIS A 113 -34.62 37.35 -1.68
N LYS A 114 -34.57 38.02 -0.52
CA LYS A 114 -35.50 39.06 0.03
C LYS A 114 -36.73 38.66 0.90
N ILE A 115 -36.84 39.41 2.03
CA ILE A 115 -38.03 39.89 2.77
C ILE A 115 -38.57 39.07 3.97
N GLN A 116 -38.27 39.61 5.16
CA GLN A 116 -39.14 39.95 6.32
C GLN A 116 -40.50 39.23 6.52
N GLY A 117 -40.69 38.61 7.69
CA GLY A 117 -42.01 38.18 8.17
C GLY A 117 -41.97 37.35 9.45
N PHE A 118 -42.95 37.53 10.32
CA PHE A 118 -42.98 37.23 11.75
C PHE A 118 -43.73 35.91 12.07
N THR A 119 -43.52 35.38 13.30
CA THR A 119 -44.34 34.42 14.11
C THR A 119 -44.51 32.95 13.75
N GLY A 120 -44.21 32.08 14.74
CA GLY A 120 -44.84 30.76 14.90
C GLY A 120 -44.04 29.75 15.73
N ARG A 121 -44.18 29.78 17.07
CA ARG A 121 -43.60 28.83 18.03
C ARG A 121 -44.06 27.39 17.77
N PHE A 122 -43.18 26.39 17.96
CA PHE A 122 -43.43 25.22 18.84
C PHE A 122 -42.12 24.65 19.39
N ALA A 123 -42.17 24.23 20.64
CA ALA A 123 -41.05 23.90 21.51
C ALA A 123 -40.51 22.48 21.28
N LEU A 124 -39.19 22.31 21.32
CA LEU A 124 -38.57 21.09 21.80
C LEU A 124 -37.35 21.43 22.65
N GLN A 125 -37.16 20.59 23.66
CA GLN A 125 -36.46 20.87 24.90
C GLN A 125 -34.97 21.15 24.69
N LYS A 126 -34.47 22.09 25.49
CA LYS A 126 -33.09 22.54 25.56
C LYS A 126 -32.41 21.79 26.71
N GLU A 127 -31.46 20.93 26.38
CA GLU A 127 -30.48 20.31 27.30
C GLU A 127 -29.12 20.28 26.55
N PRO A 128 -28.00 20.30 27.27
CA PRO A 128 -26.98 21.33 27.12
C PRO A 128 -25.99 21.06 26.00
N SER A 129 -25.61 22.15 25.32
CA SER A 129 -24.44 22.24 24.45
C SER A 129 -23.18 21.87 25.24
N VAL A 130 -22.72 20.63 25.07
CA VAL A 130 -21.33 20.29 25.32
C VAL A 130 -20.57 20.71 24.07
N ASP A 131 -19.68 21.69 24.24
CA ASP A 131 -18.65 22.09 23.28
C ASP A 131 -18.00 20.85 22.66
N LYS A 132 -18.46 20.47 21.46
CA LYS A 132 -17.86 19.39 20.68
C LYS A 132 -16.62 19.94 19.99
N LYS A 133 -15.57 20.14 20.79
CA LYS A 133 -14.23 20.42 20.33
C LYS A 133 -13.80 19.22 19.47
N MET A 134 -13.49 19.48 18.19
CA MET A 134 -12.96 18.56 17.19
C MET A 134 -11.85 17.69 17.77
N ILE A 135 -12.17 16.47 18.21
CA ILE A 135 -11.19 15.44 18.59
C ILE A 135 -10.98 14.63 17.32
N GLY A 136 -9.77 14.66 16.78
CA GLY A 136 -9.38 13.86 15.62
C GLY A 136 -9.81 12.40 15.83
N GLU A 137 -10.46 11.83 14.83
CA GLU A 137 -11.00 10.47 14.89
C GLU A 137 -9.89 9.46 15.19
N GLU A 138 -9.81 9.05 16.46
CA GLU A 138 -8.93 7.99 16.93
C GLU A 138 -9.24 6.70 16.15
N LEU A 139 -8.26 6.12 15.45
CA LEU A 139 -8.49 4.95 14.57
C LEU A 139 -8.86 3.70 15.36
N LEU A 140 -8.35 3.61 16.60
CA LEU A 140 -8.73 2.63 17.60
C LEU A 140 -9.36 3.37 18.78
N PRO A 141 -10.69 3.43 18.88
CA PRO A 141 -11.37 4.13 19.96
C PRO A 141 -10.97 3.58 21.33
N GLN A 142 -10.76 4.48 22.29
CA GLN A 142 -10.48 4.10 23.68
C GLN A 142 -11.40 2.99 24.27
N PRO A 143 -12.73 2.93 24.05
CA PRO A 143 -13.54 1.84 24.60
C PRO A 143 -13.18 0.45 24.06
N GLU A 144 -12.68 0.34 22.83
CA GLU A 144 -12.20 -0.94 22.30
C GLU A 144 -10.86 -1.32 22.94
N ALA A 145 -9.99 -0.35 23.22
CA ALA A 145 -8.77 -0.60 23.98
C ALA A 145 -9.06 -1.07 25.41
N ASP A 146 -10.00 -0.41 26.10
CA ASP A 146 -10.40 -0.77 27.46
C ASP A 146 -11.02 -2.18 27.50
N LYS A 147 -11.78 -2.55 26.46
CA LYS A 147 -12.34 -3.89 26.29
C LYS A 147 -11.25 -4.94 26.09
N ILE A 148 -10.26 -4.67 25.23
CA ILE A 148 -9.10 -5.56 25.03
C ILE A 148 -8.36 -5.76 26.36
N ASP A 149 -8.12 -4.68 27.09
CA ASP A 149 -7.43 -4.73 28.38
C ASP A 149 -8.22 -5.56 29.41
N ALA A 150 -9.54 -5.34 29.53
CA ALA A 150 -10.40 -6.13 30.41
C ALA A 150 -10.36 -7.63 30.09
N MET A 151 -10.36 -8.02 28.81
CA MET A 151 -10.25 -9.43 28.40
C MET A 151 -8.91 -10.06 28.78
N LEU A 152 -7.81 -9.30 28.72
CA LEU A 152 -6.49 -9.77 29.14
C LEU A 152 -6.34 -9.80 30.68
N GLN A 153 -6.98 -8.87 31.39
CA GLN A 153 -7.03 -8.87 32.84
C GLN A 153 -7.78 -10.10 33.38
N GLU A 154 -8.91 -10.49 32.78
CA GLU A 154 -9.65 -11.70 33.16
C GLU A 154 -8.80 -12.99 33.04
N LEU A 155 -7.94 -13.07 32.01
CA LEU A 155 -6.99 -14.16 31.87
C LEU A 155 -5.86 -14.12 32.91
N THR A 156 -5.47 -12.93 33.36
CA THR A 156 -4.40 -12.73 34.34
C THR A 156 -4.87 -13.04 35.76
N GLU A 157 -6.13 -12.74 36.08
CA GLU A 157 -6.76 -13.04 37.38
C GLU A 157 -7.07 -14.54 37.56
N SER A 158 -7.14 -15.29 36.47
CA SER A 158 -7.35 -16.73 36.48
C SER A 158 -6.15 -17.47 37.11
N SER A 159 -6.41 -18.34 38.10
CA SER A 159 -5.35 -19.08 38.83
C SER A 159 -4.64 -20.16 37.99
N GLU A 160 -5.24 -20.58 36.87
CA GLU A 160 -4.73 -21.63 36.00
C GLU A 160 -4.74 -21.19 34.53
N PHE A 161 -3.72 -21.58 33.78
CA PHE A 161 -3.65 -21.33 32.34
C PHE A 161 -4.65 -22.23 31.59
N ARG A 162 -5.71 -21.62 31.06
CA ARG A 162 -6.69 -22.30 30.20
C ARG A 162 -6.42 -21.98 28.73
N LYS A 163 -5.77 -22.91 28.03
CA LYS A 163 -5.43 -22.77 26.60
C LYS A 163 -6.59 -22.28 25.73
N ARG A 164 -7.78 -22.88 25.87
CA ARG A 164 -8.97 -22.50 25.08
C ARG A 164 -9.41 -21.05 25.33
N SER A 165 -9.38 -20.61 26.59
CA SER A 165 -9.74 -19.23 26.95
C SER A 165 -8.72 -18.24 26.39
N PHE A 166 -7.43 -18.56 26.50
CA PHE A 166 -6.35 -17.77 25.92
C PHE A 166 -6.50 -17.62 24.40
N GLU A 167 -6.68 -18.73 23.68
CA GLU A 167 -6.89 -18.73 22.23
C GLU A 167 -8.11 -17.90 21.82
N TYR A 168 -9.23 -18.06 22.53
CA TYR A 168 -10.45 -17.27 22.29
C TYR A 168 -10.23 -15.76 22.47
N VAL A 169 -9.53 -15.34 23.53
CA VAL A 169 -9.23 -13.92 23.76
C VAL A 169 -8.31 -13.39 22.67
N VAL A 170 -7.25 -14.12 22.31
CA VAL A 170 -6.34 -13.72 21.21
C VAL A 170 -7.11 -13.57 19.90
N ASP A 171 -7.99 -14.51 19.57
CA ASP A 171 -8.82 -14.45 18.36
C ASP A 171 -9.80 -13.26 18.39
N SER A 172 -10.36 -12.96 19.55
CA SER A 172 -11.27 -11.81 19.73
C SER A 172 -10.53 -10.49 19.53
N ILE A 173 -9.32 -10.35 20.10
CA ILE A 173 -8.49 -9.15 19.91
C ILE A 173 -8.06 -9.01 18.46
N ARG A 174 -7.68 -10.12 17.81
CA ARG A 174 -7.36 -10.15 16.38
C ARG A 174 -8.56 -9.68 15.54
N ALA A 175 -9.77 -10.11 15.86
CA ALA A 175 -10.98 -9.70 15.15
C ALA A 175 -11.27 -8.20 15.32
N ILE A 176 -11.10 -7.64 16.54
CA ILE A 176 -11.24 -6.20 16.80
C ILE A 176 -10.21 -5.41 15.97
N ALA A 177 -8.93 -5.77 16.08
CA ALA A 177 -7.85 -5.11 15.36
C ALA A 177 -8.04 -5.18 13.83
N ALA A 178 -8.44 -6.34 13.30
CA ALA A 178 -8.73 -6.52 11.88
C ALA A 178 -9.93 -5.69 11.41
N SER A 179 -10.99 -5.58 12.23
CA SER A 179 -12.17 -4.76 11.92
C SER A 179 -11.79 -3.28 11.77
N HIS A 180 -11.00 -2.74 12.71
CA HIS A 180 -10.54 -1.35 12.63
C HIS A 180 -9.58 -1.11 11.47
N LEU A 181 -8.67 -2.05 11.20
CA LEU A 181 -7.77 -1.96 10.05
C LEU A 181 -8.56 -2.00 8.73
N TRP A 182 -9.61 -2.81 8.65
CA TRP A 182 -10.52 -2.84 7.50
C TRP A 182 -11.24 -1.51 7.32
N GLN A 183 -11.80 -0.93 8.39
CA GLN A 183 -12.46 0.38 8.32
C GLN A 183 -11.49 1.46 7.81
N LEU A 184 -10.25 1.46 8.31
CA LEU A 184 -9.21 2.39 7.88
C LEU A 184 -8.90 2.25 6.37
N VAL A 185 -8.71 1.03 5.89
CA VAL A 185 -8.21 0.76 4.54
C VAL A 185 -9.32 0.82 3.49
N VAL A 186 -10.47 0.22 3.80
CA VAL A 186 -11.56 0.05 2.82
C VAL A 186 -12.48 1.26 2.81
N VAL A 187 -12.87 1.75 3.99
CA VAL A 187 -13.85 2.84 4.10
C VAL A 187 -13.16 4.19 4.04
N ARG A 188 -12.15 4.43 4.89
CA ARG A 188 -11.50 5.75 4.99
C ARG A 188 -10.50 6.01 3.87
N ALA A 189 -9.75 5.00 3.44
CA ALA A 189 -8.78 5.13 2.35
C ALA A 189 -9.31 4.69 0.97
N ASP A 190 -10.57 4.25 0.89
CA ASP A 190 -11.25 3.93 -0.38
C ASP A 190 -10.48 2.92 -1.26
N LEU A 191 -10.02 1.81 -0.65
CA LEU A 191 -9.28 0.75 -1.33
C LEU A 191 -9.96 0.31 -2.64
N ASN A 192 -11.29 0.22 -2.64
CA ASN A 192 -12.06 -0.20 -3.81
C ASN A 192 -11.89 0.76 -4.98
N GLY A 193 -11.88 2.07 -4.74
CA GLY A 193 -11.60 3.06 -5.78
C GLY A 193 -10.17 2.97 -6.31
N HIS A 194 -9.18 2.74 -5.44
CA HIS A 194 -7.80 2.51 -5.87
C HIS A 194 -7.65 1.25 -6.71
N LEU A 195 -8.28 0.12 -6.34
CA LEU A 195 -8.30 -1.11 -7.13
C LEU A 195 -8.98 -0.92 -8.49
N LYS A 196 -10.06 -0.14 -8.52
CA LYS A 196 -10.71 0.24 -9.78
C LYS A 196 -9.75 1.05 -10.67
N ALA A 197 -9.02 2.01 -10.11
CA ALA A 197 -8.02 2.78 -10.86
C ALA A 197 -6.91 1.89 -11.41
N LEU A 198 -6.37 0.95 -10.62
CA LEU A 198 -5.38 -0.02 -11.11
C LEU A 198 -5.92 -0.84 -12.28
N LYS A 199 -7.14 -1.35 -12.19
CA LYS A 199 -7.79 -2.04 -13.32
C LYS A 199 -7.97 -1.11 -14.53
N ASP A 200 -8.42 0.11 -14.30
CA ASP A 200 -8.74 1.06 -15.37
C ASP A 200 -7.48 1.50 -16.15
N TYR A 201 -6.36 1.73 -15.47
CA TYR A 201 -5.13 2.24 -16.07
C TYR A 201 -4.09 1.13 -16.35
N PHE A 202 -3.83 0.21 -15.43
CA PHE A 202 -2.78 -0.82 -15.63
C PHE A 202 -3.28 -2.01 -16.46
N LEU A 203 -4.58 -2.35 -16.36
CA LEU A 203 -5.18 -3.40 -17.20
C LEU A 203 -5.88 -2.83 -18.44
N LEU A 204 -5.62 -1.57 -18.77
CA LEU A 204 -6.09 -0.88 -19.97
C LEU A 204 -7.63 -0.90 -20.15
N ALA A 205 -8.41 -0.98 -19.06
CA ALA A 205 -9.86 -0.99 -19.17
C ALA A 205 -10.42 0.35 -19.69
N LYS A 206 -9.71 1.46 -19.48
CA LYS A 206 -9.96 2.77 -20.13
C LYS A 206 -9.28 2.85 -21.50
N GLY A 207 -9.72 2.00 -22.43
CA GLY A 207 -9.11 1.92 -23.76
C GLY A 207 -9.21 3.20 -24.59
N ASP A 208 -10.25 4.01 -24.36
CA ASP A 208 -10.46 5.33 -24.97
C ASP A 208 -9.37 6.34 -24.57
N PHE A 209 -9.00 6.37 -23.29
CA PHE A 209 -7.89 7.16 -22.79
C PHE A 209 -6.57 6.76 -23.44
N PHE A 210 -6.24 5.46 -23.46
CA PHE A 210 -5.00 4.99 -24.07
C PHE A 210 -4.98 5.20 -25.58
N GLN A 211 -6.11 5.03 -26.27
CA GLN A 211 -6.22 5.33 -27.68
C GLN A 211 -5.94 6.82 -27.94
N CYS A 212 -6.58 7.72 -27.19
CA CYS A 212 -6.34 9.15 -27.32
C CYS A 212 -4.87 9.50 -27.02
N PHE A 213 -4.28 8.91 -25.97
CA PHE A 213 -2.87 9.11 -25.64
C PHE A 213 -1.94 8.69 -26.78
N LEU A 214 -2.14 7.49 -27.35
CA LEU A 214 -1.32 6.97 -28.45
C LEU A 214 -1.47 7.81 -29.72
N GLU A 215 -2.67 8.34 -29.99
CA GLU A 215 -2.91 9.24 -31.12
C GLU A 215 -2.16 10.58 -30.95
N GLU A 216 -2.24 11.20 -29.77
CA GLU A 216 -1.58 12.47 -29.45
C GLU A 216 -0.05 12.33 -29.44
N SER A 217 0.47 11.25 -28.87
CA SER A 217 1.92 11.00 -28.74
C SER A 217 2.56 10.38 -29.99
N ARG A 218 1.77 9.99 -31.01
CA ARG A 218 2.25 9.30 -32.22
C ARG A 218 3.40 10.02 -32.92
N HIS A 219 3.37 11.33 -32.97
CA HIS A 219 4.40 12.12 -33.63
C HIS A 219 5.74 12.11 -32.87
N LEU A 220 5.70 12.00 -31.54
CA LEU A 220 6.87 11.89 -30.67
C LEU A 220 7.43 10.46 -30.71
N MET A 221 6.55 9.46 -30.65
CA MET A 221 6.96 8.05 -30.59
C MET A 221 7.47 7.49 -31.93
N ARG A 222 7.34 8.23 -33.04
CA ARG A 222 7.98 7.89 -34.33
C ARG A 222 9.51 7.95 -34.28
N LEU A 223 10.06 8.72 -33.34
CA LEU A 223 11.50 8.83 -33.13
C LEU A 223 11.88 8.05 -31.88
N PRO A 224 13.10 7.50 -31.80
CA PRO A 224 13.59 6.89 -30.58
C PRO A 224 13.52 7.86 -29.38
N PRO A 225 13.20 7.38 -28.17
CA PRO A 225 13.10 8.23 -27.00
C PRO A 225 14.43 8.91 -26.69
N ARG A 226 14.35 10.21 -26.39
CA ARG A 226 15.48 10.97 -25.88
C ARG A 226 15.65 10.66 -24.40
N GLN A 227 16.77 10.04 -24.03
CA GLN A 227 17.02 9.58 -22.66
C GLN A 227 16.81 10.65 -21.58
N SER A 228 17.05 11.93 -21.89
CA SER A 228 16.91 13.03 -20.94
C SER A 228 15.54 13.73 -20.95
N THR A 229 14.73 13.61 -22.01
CA THR A 229 13.48 14.39 -22.16
C THR A 229 12.24 13.54 -22.43
N ALA A 230 12.38 12.25 -22.73
CA ALA A 230 11.26 11.39 -23.15
C ALA A 230 10.07 11.40 -22.17
N GLU A 231 10.32 11.33 -20.86
CA GLU A 231 9.27 11.39 -19.84
C GLU A 231 8.52 12.73 -19.86
N SER A 232 9.26 13.85 -19.89
CA SER A 232 8.70 15.19 -19.94
C SER A 232 7.93 15.45 -21.25
N ASP A 233 8.44 14.96 -22.37
CA ASP A 233 7.83 15.12 -23.69
C ASP A 233 6.49 14.37 -23.79
N LEU A 234 6.38 13.18 -23.15
CA LEU A 234 5.15 12.39 -23.11
C LEU A 234 4.14 12.86 -22.06
N MET A 235 4.55 13.63 -21.05
CA MET A 235 3.66 14.17 -20.02
C MET A 235 2.53 15.02 -20.62
N VAL A 236 2.84 15.85 -21.62
CA VAL A 236 1.85 16.74 -22.23
C VAL A 236 0.77 15.95 -22.99
N PRO A 237 1.10 15.03 -23.93
CA PRO A 237 0.12 14.13 -24.54
C PRO A 237 -0.70 13.32 -23.53
N PHE A 238 -0.06 12.84 -22.45
CA PHE A 238 -0.73 12.08 -21.40
C PHE A 238 -1.79 12.90 -20.67
N GLN A 239 -1.47 14.14 -20.30
CA GLN A 239 -2.42 15.08 -19.68
C GLN A 239 -3.52 15.53 -20.65
N LEU A 240 -3.19 15.74 -21.94
CA LEU A 240 -4.19 16.09 -22.95
C LEU A 240 -5.20 14.96 -23.17
N ALA A 241 -4.73 13.71 -23.24
CA ALA A 241 -5.61 12.56 -23.32
C ALA A 241 -6.52 12.45 -22.10
N ALA A 242 -5.98 12.74 -20.91
CA ALA A 242 -6.75 12.78 -19.68
C ALA A 242 -7.88 13.81 -19.75
N ILE A 243 -7.58 15.06 -20.12
CA ILE A 243 -8.58 16.13 -20.25
C ILE A 243 -9.68 15.77 -21.26
N LYS A 244 -9.35 15.01 -22.31
CA LYS A 244 -10.31 14.65 -23.37
C LYS A 244 -11.22 13.48 -23.01
N THR A 245 -10.76 12.54 -22.20
CA THR A 245 -11.40 11.21 -22.03
C THR A 245 -11.71 10.86 -20.58
N ILE A 246 -10.98 11.43 -19.62
CA ILE A 246 -11.19 11.19 -18.20
C ILE A 246 -12.19 12.21 -17.69
N SER A 247 -13.21 11.71 -16.97
CA SER A 247 -14.20 12.54 -16.31
C SER A 247 -13.60 13.22 -15.07
N ASP A 248 -14.05 14.44 -14.77
CA ASP A 248 -13.68 15.19 -13.57
C ASP A 248 -13.92 14.44 -12.24
N GLU A 249 -14.76 13.40 -12.27
CA GLU A 249 -15.05 12.53 -11.11
C GLU A 249 -13.91 11.56 -10.77
N ASP A 250 -12.95 11.33 -11.67
CA ASP A 250 -11.85 10.40 -11.46
C ASP A 250 -10.69 11.04 -10.67
N LYS A 251 -10.89 11.14 -9.35
CA LYS A 251 -9.87 11.65 -8.41
C LYS A 251 -8.55 10.86 -8.40
N TYR A 252 -8.53 9.64 -8.93
CA TYR A 252 -7.36 8.76 -8.87
C TYR A 252 -6.36 8.96 -10.01
N PHE A 253 -6.77 9.61 -11.09
CA PHE A 253 -5.86 9.86 -12.22
C PHE A 253 -4.62 10.66 -11.80
N SER A 254 -4.77 11.60 -10.84
CA SER A 254 -3.66 12.37 -10.27
C SER A 254 -2.53 11.53 -9.65
N ARG A 255 -2.82 10.25 -9.36
CA ARG A 255 -1.87 9.29 -8.77
C ARG A 255 -1.16 8.44 -9.82
N VAL A 256 -1.61 8.48 -11.08
CA VAL A 256 -1.01 7.74 -12.19
C VAL A 256 0.00 8.64 -12.89
N SER A 257 1.23 8.18 -13.02
CA SER A 257 2.28 8.88 -13.76
C SER A 257 2.98 7.97 -14.74
N LEU A 258 3.43 8.55 -15.85
CA LEU A 258 4.26 7.85 -16.81
C LEU A 258 5.72 7.90 -16.35
N ARG A 259 6.43 6.78 -16.44
CA ARG A 259 7.85 6.66 -16.16
C ARG A 259 8.59 6.09 -17.36
N MET A 260 9.77 6.63 -17.61
CA MET A 260 10.71 6.06 -18.56
C MET A 260 11.96 5.61 -17.78
N PRO A 261 12.19 4.30 -17.59
CA PRO A 261 13.42 3.79 -17.02
C PRO A 261 14.59 4.28 -17.86
N SER A 262 15.59 4.89 -17.21
CA SER A 262 16.81 5.27 -17.89
C SER A 262 17.52 3.99 -18.38
N PHE A 263 17.59 3.81 -19.70
CA PHE A 263 18.41 2.75 -20.31
C PHE A 263 19.89 3.02 -20.00
N GLY A 264 20.38 2.46 -18.90
CA GLY A 264 21.70 2.84 -18.38
C GLY A 264 22.26 2.02 -17.22
N ILE A 265 21.73 0.82 -16.92
CA ILE A 265 22.48 -0.26 -16.24
C ILE A 265 21.97 -1.57 -16.85
N THR A 266 22.87 -2.30 -17.50
CA THR A 266 22.65 -3.61 -18.14
C THR A 266 21.87 -4.58 -17.25
N MET A 267 20.57 -4.72 -17.48
CA MET A 267 19.88 -5.99 -17.30
C MET A 267 20.15 -6.78 -18.57
N ALA A 268 21.12 -7.69 -18.49
CA ALA A 268 21.41 -8.64 -19.55
C ALA A 268 20.09 -9.32 -19.94
N SER A 269 19.62 -9.08 -21.16
CA SER A 269 18.59 -9.91 -21.75
C SER A 269 19.09 -11.35 -21.65
N THR A 270 18.34 -12.19 -20.95
CA THR A 270 18.54 -13.62 -20.89
C THR A 270 18.36 -14.17 -22.30
N GLN A 271 19.40 -14.09 -23.13
CA GLN A 271 19.49 -14.89 -24.35
C GLN A 271 19.65 -16.33 -23.88
N MET A 272 18.53 -17.03 -23.79
CA MET A 272 18.52 -18.47 -23.62
C MET A 272 19.20 -19.07 -24.84
N SER A 273 20.38 -19.62 -24.56
CA SER A 273 21.25 -20.32 -25.49
C SER A 273 20.53 -21.51 -26.14
N LEU A 274 20.62 -21.60 -27.46
CA LEU A 274 20.41 -22.84 -28.21
C LEU A 274 21.77 -23.28 -28.78
N PRO A 275 22.23 -24.51 -28.51
CA PRO A 275 23.55 -24.95 -28.92
C PRO A 275 23.58 -25.22 -30.43
N LYS A 276 24.34 -24.39 -31.15
CA LYS A 276 24.62 -24.60 -32.57
C LYS A 276 25.57 -25.80 -32.72
N VAL A 277 25.02 -26.94 -33.12
CA VAL A 277 25.78 -28.12 -33.54
C VAL A 277 26.75 -27.70 -34.64
N ARG A 278 28.04 -27.96 -34.40
CA ARG A 278 29.12 -27.79 -35.37
C ARG A 278 29.09 -28.97 -36.34
N VAL A 279 28.89 -28.70 -37.62
CA VAL A 279 29.35 -29.59 -38.71
C VAL A 279 30.18 -28.73 -39.65
N SER A 280 31.44 -29.10 -39.73
CA SER A 280 32.46 -28.60 -40.64
C SER A 280 32.33 -29.27 -42.01
N THR A 281 32.24 -28.49 -43.07
CA THR A 281 32.83 -28.83 -44.38
C THR A 281 33.06 -27.59 -45.25
N ASP A 282 34.15 -27.67 -45.99
CA ASP A 282 34.93 -26.69 -46.73
C ASP A 282 34.30 -25.87 -47.87
N GLU A 283 34.94 -24.71 -48.06
CA GLU A 283 35.37 -24.03 -49.30
C GLU A 283 34.39 -23.56 -50.41
N ASN A 284 34.35 -22.22 -50.52
CA ASN A 284 34.57 -21.39 -51.72
C ASN A 284 33.54 -21.38 -52.87
N SER A 285 32.78 -20.27 -52.98
CA SER A 285 32.68 -19.41 -54.18
C SER A 285 31.50 -18.44 -54.06
N GLY A 286 31.71 -17.22 -54.55
CA GLY A 286 30.77 -16.11 -54.38
C GLY A 286 29.52 -16.21 -55.25
N PHE A 287 28.42 -15.67 -54.73
CA PHE A 287 27.36 -15.06 -55.54
C PHE A 287 26.55 -14.08 -54.68
N LEU A 288 26.25 -12.92 -55.25
CA LEU A 288 25.36 -11.90 -54.71
C LEU A 288 23.96 -12.50 -54.52
N SER A 289 23.40 -12.42 -53.33
CA SER A 289 21.96 -12.62 -53.14
C SER A 289 21.45 -11.69 -52.06
N GLN A 290 20.83 -10.64 -52.58
CA GLN A 290 19.86 -9.76 -51.95
C GLN A 290 18.84 -10.62 -51.18
N GLY A 291 19.02 -10.70 -49.86
CA GLY A 291 18.09 -11.33 -48.94
C GLY A 291 17.71 -10.30 -47.90
N ASN A 292 16.42 -9.93 -47.87
CA ASN A 292 15.83 -9.08 -46.84
C ASN A 292 16.36 -9.45 -45.45
N PRO A 293 16.78 -8.49 -44.60
CA PRO A 293 16.70 -8.73 -43.18
C PRO A 293 15.19 -8.76 -42.88
N ALA A 294 14.63 -9.97 -42.79
CA ALA A 294 13.36 -10.17 -42.12
C ALA A 294 13.53 -9.54 -40.74
N SER A 295 12.88 -8.39 -40.55
CA SER A 295 12.57 -7.75 -39.28
C SER A 295 13.32 -8.37 -38.10
N GLU A 296 14.57 -7.95 -37.89
CA GLU A 296 14.93 -7.64 -36.50
C GLU A 296 13.83 -6.69 -36.07
N MET A 297 12.89 -7.18 -35.25
CA MET A 297 11.99 -6.31 -34.52
C MET A 297 12.93 -5.36 -33.79
N SER A 298 13.15 -4.19 -34.39
CA SER A 298 13.83 -3.09 -33.76
C SER A 298 12.99 -2.85 -32.53
N LEU A 299 13.48 -3.30 -31.37
CA LEU A 299 12.92 -3.00 -30.07
C LEU A 299 12.57 -1.52 -30.14
N ASP A 300 11.28 -1.22 -30.12
CA ASP A 300 10.85 0.16 -30.19
C ASP A 300 11.47 0.78 -28.94
N GLY A 301 12.20 1.90 -29.07
CA GLY A 301 12.92 2.44 -27.92
C GLY A 301 11.99 2.76 -26.74
N TRP A 302 10.69 2.78 -27.02
CA TRP A 302 9.56 2.97 -26.12
C TRP A 302 9.08 1.70 -25.39
N ASP A 303 9.67 0.53 -25.63
CA ASP A 303 9.35 -0.72 -24.89
C ASP A 303 9.61 -0.60 -23.37
N GLY A 304 10.35 0.43 -22.95
CA GLY A 304 10.59 0.75 -21.54
C GLY A 304 9.51 1.58 -20.86
N ILE A 305 8.52 2.15 -21.59
CA ILE A 305 7.50 3.00 -20.96
C ILE A 305 6.73 2.19 -19.90
N ALA A 306 6.69 2.72 -18.68
CA ALA A 306 5.94 2.13 -17.57
C ALA A 306 4.96 3.13 -16.97
N LEU A 307 3.88 2.63 -16.38
CA LEU A 307 3.01 3.41 -15.52
C LEU A 307 3.45 3.21 -14.06
N GLU A 308 3.44 4.29 -13.29
CA GLU A 308 3.66 4.29 -11.85
C GLU A 308 2.38 4.75 -11.15
N TYR A 309 2.06 4.11 -10.02
CA TYR A 309 0.90 4.45 -9.21
C TYR A 309 1.31 4.88 -7.81
N ASN A 310 1.05 6.14 -7.47
CA ASN A 310 1.39 6.72 -6.17
C ASN A 310 0.31 6.40 -5.13
N VAL A 311 0.66 5.51 -4.21
CA VAL A 311 -0.18 5.07 -3.10
C VAL A 311 0.28 5.74 -1.82
N ASP A 312 -0.64 6.38 -1.10
CA ASP A 312 -0.36 6.97 0.21
C ASP A 312 -0.70 5.99 1.34
N TRP A 313 -0.16 6.24 2.53
CA TRP A 313 -0.62 5.58 3.75
C TRP A 313 -2.14 5.79 3.92
N PRO A 314 -2.93 4.76 4.29
CA PRO A 314 -2.57 3.44 4.83
C PRO A 314 -2.46 2.32 3.79
N LEU A 315 -2.72 2.60 2.51
CA LEU A 315 -2.81 1.56 1.48
C LEU A 315 -1.46 0.90 1.17
N GLN A 316 -0.35 1.59 1.48
CA GLN A 316 1.02 1.06 1.44
C GLN A 316 1.23 -0.15 2.37
N LEU A 317 0.35 -0.40 3.35
CA LEU A 317 0.35 -1.61 4.18
C LEU A 317 0.02 -2.89 3.37
N PHE A 318 -0.60 -2.72 2.19
CA PHE A 318 -1.05 -3.79 1.31
C PHE A 318 -0.38 -3.74 -0.07
N PHE A 319 -0.24 -2.54 -0.65
CA PHE A 319 0.47 -2.32 -1.90
C PHE A 319 1.94 -2.07 -1.62
N THR A 320 2.72 -3.16 -1.56
CA THR A 320 4.17 -3.05 -1.56
C THR A 320 4.68 -2.72 -2.96
N GLN A 321 5.90 -2.18 -3.03
CA GLN A 321 6.58 -1.95 -4.31
C GLN A 321 6.69 -3.24 -5.15
N ASP A 322 6.86 -4.39 -4.50
CA ASP A 322 6.88 -5.70 -5.17
C ASP A 322 5.54 -6.10 -5.80
N VAL A 323 4.42 -5.56 -5.30
CA VAL A 323 3.08 -5.81 -5.87
C VAL A 323 2.82 -4.85 -7.04
N LEU A 324 3.23 -3.58 -6.92
CA LEU A 324 3.03 -2.57 -7.96
C LEU A 324 3.99 -2.72 -9.15
N SER A 325 5.12 -3.40 -8.97
CA SER A 325 6.09 -3.68 -10.04
C SER A 325 5.76 -4.89 -10.91
N LYS A 326 4.69 -5.64 -10.59
CA LYS A 326 4.25 -6.83 -11.32
C LYS A 326 3.17 -6.50 -12.34
#